data_AF-A0A953NR56-F1
#
_entry.id   AF-A0A953NR56-F1
#
_cell.length_a   1.000
_cell.length_b   1.000
_cell.length_c   1.000
_cell.angle_alpha   90.00
_cell.angle_beta   90.00
_cell.angle_gamma   90.00
#
_symmetry.space_group_name_H-M   'P 1'
#
loop_
_entity.id
_entity.type
_entity.pdbx_description
1 polymer ?
#
loop_
_entity_poly.entity_id
_entity_poly.type
_entity_poly.pdbx_seq_one_letter_code
_entity_poly.pdbx_strand_id
1 'polypeptide(L)'
;MMAELSQFRGKGRGQIMAQVRQVAGFILAGGESSRMGRDKALLELGGVPLLARTARLVEAVAGPPTVVGGAGECRALGLRVIADEWPGAGPLGGIATALGASSAPW
;
A
#
# COMPACT_ATOMS: atom_id res chain seq x y z
N MET A 1 51.86 -12.99 -5.64
CA MET A 1 51.72 -12.16 -6.86
C MET A 1 50.51 -12.67 -7.62
N MET A 2 49.48 -11.81 -7.74
CA MET A 2 48.24 -11.94 -8.54
C MET A 2 47.22 -13.03 -8.12
N ALA A 3 45.93 -12.77 -7.92
CA ALA A 3 45.14 -11.56 -7.89
C ALA A 3 43.76 -11.90 -7.27
N GLU A 4 43.24 -11.03 -6.40
CA GLU A 4 41.79 -10.81 -6.27
C GLU A 4 41.21 -10.61 -7.68
N LEU A 5 40.08 -11.26 -8.02
CA LEU A 5 39.13 -10.83 -9.07
C LEU A 5 38.03 -11.90 -9.28
N SER A 6 37.20 -12.18 -8.28
CA SER A 6 35.95 -12.97 -8.49
C SER A 6 34.68 -12.33 -7.92
N GLN A 7 34.77 -11.17 -7.26
CA GLN A 7 33.61 -10.42 -6.81
C GLN A 7 33.27 -9.35 -7.84
N PHE A 8 32.46 -9.66 -8.85
CA PHE A 8 31.52 -8.72 -9.50
C PHE A 8 30.74 -9.46 -10.60
N ARG A 9 29.88 -10.41 -10.19
CA ARG A 9 28.85 -10.94 -11.10
C ARG A 9 27.63 -10.03 -10.98
N GLY A 10 27.48 -9.10 -11.93
CA GLY A 10 26.35 -8.19 -11.99
C GLY A 10 25.02 -8.94 -11.98
N LYS A 11 24.06 -8.50 -11.16
CA LYS A 11 22.70 -9.08 -11.13
C LYS A 11 22.03 -8.85 -12.48
N GLY A 12 21.60 -9.93 -13.13
CA GLY A 12 20.85 -9.84 -14.39
C GLY A 12 19.50 -9.14 -14.20
N ARG A 13 18.94 -8.55 -15.27
CA ARG A 13 17.65 -7.84 -15.25
C ARG A 13 16.53 -8.62 -14.55
N GLY A 14 16.46 -9.94 -14.75
CA GLY A 14 15.47 -10.80 -14.08
C GLY A 14 15.65 -10.91 -12.56
N GLN A 15 16.89 -10.80 -12.07
CA GLN A 15 17.22 -10.88 -10.64
C GLN A 15 17.03 -9.51 -9.95
N ILE A 16 17.23 -8.41 -10.68
CA ILE A 16 16.82 -7.07 -10.24
C ILE A 16 15.29 -7.00 -10.12
N MET A 17 14.55 -7.48 -11.13
CA MET A 17 13.08 -7.53 -11.09
C MET A 17 12.53 -8.49 -10.02
N ALA A 18 13.19 -9.62 -9.75
CA ALA A 18 12.81 -10.54 -8.69
C ALA A 18 13.03 -9.94 -7.29
N GLN A 19 14.02 -9.05 -7.11
CA GLN A 19 14.23 -8.31 -5.87
C GLN A 19 13.18 -7.22 -5.62
N VAL A 20 12.43 -6.79 -6.65
CA VAL A 20 11.32 -5.84 -6.52
C VAL A 20 10.03 -6.52 -6.01
N ARG A 21 10.00 -7.86 -5.88
CA ARG A 21 8.80 -8.63 -5.49
C ARG A 21 8.64 -8.88 -3.98
N GLN A 22 9.08 -7.97 -3.12
CA GLN A 22 8.99 -8.13 -1.66
C GLN A 22 8.41 -6.90 -0.96
N VAL A 23 7.54 -6.13 -1.61
CA VAL A 23 6.91 -4.94 -1.03
C VAL A 23 5.40 -5.16 -0.96
N ALA A 24 4.81 -4.97 0.23
CA ALA A 24 3.36 -4.96 0.41
C ALA A 24 2.83 -3.53 0.32
N GLY A 25 1.74 -3.34 -0.43
CA GLY A 25 1.08 -2.05 -0.59
C GLY A 25 -0.10 -1.87 0.38
N PHE A 26 -0.08 -0.77 1.14
CA PHE A 26 -1.19 -0.38 2.02
C PHE A 26 -1.70 1.02 1.70
N ILE A 27 -3.01 1.22 1.80
CA ILE A 27 -3.66 2.52 1.60
C ILE A 27 -4.40 2.88 2.88
N LEU A 28 -4.05 4.01 3.48
CA LEU A 28 -4.75 4.54 4.65
C LEU A 28 -5.99 5.30 4.17
N ALA A 29 -7.17 4.77 4.45
CA ALA A 29 -8.45 5.33 4.04
C ALA A 29 -9.43 5.51 5.22
N GLY A 30 -8.89 5.63 6.44
CA GLY A 30 -9.66 5.96 7.63
C GLY A 30 -9.70 7.47 7.93
N GLY A 31 -10.31 7.80 9.07
CA GLY A 31 -10.47 9.16 9.57
C GLY A 31 -11.82 9.77 9.21
N GLU A 32 -12.24 10.77 9.98
CA GLU A 32 -13.62 11.29 9.96
C GLU A 32 -13.94 12.16 8.74
N SER A 33 -12.93 12.55 7.95
CA SER A 33 -13.09 13.51 6.84
C SER A 33 -13.85 14.79 7.24
N SER A 34 -13.74 15.20 8.51
CA SER A 34 -14.58 16.21 9.16
C SER A 34 -14.53 17.60 8.51
N ARG A 35 -13.38 17.97 7.92
CA ARG A 35 -13.24 19.22 7.15
C ARG A 35 -13.89 19.17 5.76
N MET A 36 -14.01 18.01 5.14
CA MET A 36 -14.65 17.85 3.82
C MET A 36 -16.12 17.46 3.90
N GLY A 37 -16.59 16.92 5.03
CA GLY A 37 -17.99 16.56 5.26
C GLY A 37 -18.49 15.36 4.43
N ARG A 38 -17.59 14.72 3.68
CA ARG A 38 -17.83 13.53 2.85
C ARG A 38 -16.60 12.64 2.88
N ASP A 39 -16.78 11.33 2.76
CA ASP A 39 -15.66 10.38 2.79
C ASP A 39 -14.67 10.70 1.65
N LYS A 40 -13.44 11.10 2.04
CA LYS A 40 -12.37 11.48 1.11
C LYS A 40 -12.04 10.35 0.14
N ALA A 41 -12.14 9.09 0.56
CA ALA A 41 -11.79 7.92 -0.24
C ALA A 41 -12.66 7.80 -1.50
N LEU A 42 -13.92 8.23 -1.40
CA LEU A 42 -14.92 8.09 -2.46
C LEU A 42 -15.04 9.32 -3.35
N LEU A 43 -14.28 10.37 -3.07
CA LEU A 43 -14.29 11.56 -3.92
C LEU A 43 -13.84 11.22 -5.31
N GLU A 44 -14.57 11.73 -6.29
CA GLU A 44 -14.21 11.50 -7.67
C GLU A 44 -13.32 12.61 -8.20
N LEU A 45 -12.27 12.21 -8.92
CA LEU A 45 -11.47 13.09 -9.75
C LEU A 45 -11.56 12.58 -11.18
N GLY A 46 -12.25 13.33 -12.06
CA GLY A 46 -12.52 12.87 -13.43
C GLY A 46 -13.42 11.63 -13.48
N GLY A 47 -14.41 11.52 -12.58
CA GLY A 47 -15.34 10.39 -12.53
C GLY A 47 -14.78 9.09 -11.94
N VAL A 48 -13.58 9.14 -11.34
CA VAL A 48 -12.95 7.97 -10.71
C VAL A 48 -12.72 8.26 -9.22
N PRO A 49 -13.19 7.39 -8.30
CA PRO A 49 -12.92 7.53 -6.88
C PRO A 49 -11.42 7.61 -6.58
N LEU A 50 -11.02 8.52 -5.69
CA LEU A 50 -9.62 8.71 -5.30
C LEU A 50 -9.01 7.41 -4.78
N LEU A 51 -9.76 6.62 -4.00
CA LEU A 51 -9.31 5.32 -3.52
C LEU A 51 -9.04 4.34 -4.67
N ALA A 52 -9.94 4.26 -5.66
CA ALA A 52 -9.74 3.40 -6.82
C ALA A 52 -8.50 3.83 -7.64
N ARG A 53 -8.28 5.13 -7.79
CA ARG A 53 -7.08 5.67 -8.45
C ARG A 53 -5.81 5.32 -7.69
N THR A 54 -5.79 5.51 -6.38
CA THR A 54 -4.65 5.15 -5.52
C THR A 54 -4.39 3.65 -5.55
N ALA A 55 -5.44 2.82 -5.52
CA ALA A 55 -5.31 1.38 -5.61
C ALA A 55 -4.60 0.93 -6.89
N ARG A 56 -4.98 1.48 -8.04
CA ARG A 56 -4.31 1.19 -9.32
C ARG A 56 -2.83 1.58 -9.32
N LEU A 57 -2.49 2.73 -8.70
CA LEU A 57 -1.11 3.20 -8.61
C LEU A 57 -0.26 2.29 -7.71
N VAL A 58 -0.79 1.86 -6.57
CA VAL A 58 -0.10 0.94 -5.66
C VAL A 58 0.02 -0.45 -6.29
N GLU A 59 -1.03 -0.92 -6.97
CA GLU A 59 -1.03 -2.22 -7.63
C GLU A 59 0.05 -2.36 -8.71
N ALA A 60 0.29 -1.29 -9.47
CA ALA A 60 1.32 -1.25 -10.50
C ALA A 60 2.76 -1.45 -9.96
N VAL A 61 3.00 -1.25 -8.65
CA VAL A 61 4.33 -1.32 -8.04
C VAL A 61 4.47 -2.39 -6.97
N ALA A 62 3.40 -2.71 -6.24
CA ALA A 62 3.42 -3.59 -5.06
C ALA A 62 2.40 -4.75 -5.16
N GLY A 63 1.69 -4.89 -6.28
CA GLY A 63 0.56 -5.82 -6.39
C GLY A 63 -0.67 -5.38 -5.59
N PRO A 64 -1.70 -6.24 -5.49
CA PRO A 64 -3.00 -5.86 -4.94
C PRO A 64 -2.89 -5.23 -3.54
N PRO A 65 -3.35 -3.98 -3.33
CA PRO A 65 -3.19 -3.29 -2.06
C PRO A 65 -4.21 -3.74 -1.01
N THR A 66 -3.86 -3.51 0.26
CA THR A 66 -4.80 -3.59 1.38
C THR A 66 -5.14 -2.20 1.90
N VAL A 67 -6.43 -1.92 2.09
CA VAL A 67 -6.93 -0.66 2.64
C VAL A 67 -7.08 -0.77 4.15
N VAL A 68 -6.63 0.23 4.89
CA VAL A 68 -6.77 0.32 6.36
C VAL A 68 -7.80 1.37 6.73
N GLY A 69 -8.75 1.00 7.61
CA GLY A 69 -9.73 1.91 8.20
C GLY A 69 -10.93 2.28 7.31
N GLY A 70 -11.02 1.74 6.09
CA GLY A 70 -12.10 2.04 5.15
C GLY A 70 -13.46 1.42 5.55
N ALA A 71 -14.55 2.14 5.28
CA ALA A 71 -15.92 1.69 5.49
C ALA A 71 -16.41 0.74 4.37
N GLY A 72 -17.67 0.29 4.45
CA GLY A 72 -18.27 -0.68 3.51
C GLY A 72 -18.16 -0.29 2.03
N GLU A 73 -18.13 1.00 1.72
CA GLU A 73 -17.99 1.52 0.35
C GLU A 73 -16.61 1.24 -0.26
N CYS A 74 -15.56 1.14 0.56
CA CYS A 74 -14.23 0.71 0.11
C CYS A 74 -14.26 -0.77 -0.34
N ARG A 75 -15.06 -1.62 0.31
CA ARG A 75 -15.26 -3.01 -0.09
C ARG A 75 -16.05 -3.13 -1.40
N ALA A 76 -16.97 -2.21 -1.66
CA ALA A 76 -17.73 -2.16 -2.92
C ALA A 76 -16.84 -1.93 -4.16
N LEU A 77 -15.64 -1.35 -3.97
CA LEU A 77 -14.61 -1.22 -5.01
C LEU A 77 -13.80 -2.51 -5.26
N GLY A 78 -14.13 -3.62 -4.59
CA GLY A 78 -13.41 -4.89 -4.72
C GLY A 78 -12.05 -4.93 -4.02
N LEU A 79 -11.75 -3.95 -3.17
CA LEU A 79 -10.48 -3.86 -2.45
C LEU A 79 -10.53 -4.67 -1.15
N ARG A 80 -9.39 -5.27 -0.77
CA ARG A 80 -9.21 -5.86 0.55
C ARG A 80 -9.18 -4.74 1.58
N VAL A 81 -10.01 -4.82 2.62
CA VAL A 81 -10.09 -3.81 3.70
C VAL A 81 -9.91 -4.47 5.05
N ILE A 82 -9.01 -3.91 5.87
CA ILE A 82 -8.84 -4.26 7.29
C ILE A 82 -9.24 -3.06 8.16
N ALA A 83 -9.78 -3.34 9.34
CA ALA A 83 -10.09 -2.31 10.32
C ALA A 83 -8.81 -1.70 10.88
N ASP A 84 -8.84 -0.42 11.26
CA ASP A 84 -7.75 0.19 12.02
C ASP A 84 -7.82 -0.29 13.47
N GLU A 85 -6.74 -0.89 13.97
CA GLU A 85 -6.62 -1.39 15.34
C GLU A 85 -6.44 -0.25 16.36
N TRP A 86 -6.11 0.96 15.89
CA TRP A 86 -5.81 2.12 16.72
C TRP A 86 -6.70 3.32 16.35
N PRO A 87 -8.03 3.20 16.49
CA PRO A 87 -8.96 4.26 16.10
C PRO A 87 -8.68 5.57 16.86
N GLY A 88 -8.61 6.68 16.12
CA GLY A 88 -8.35 8.01 16.68
C GLY A 88 -6.87 8.32 16.94
N ALA A 89 -5.95 7.37 16.75
CA ALA A 89 -4.50 7.60 16.89
C ALA A 89 -3.87 8.33 15.69
N GLY A 90 -4.69 8.82 14.77
CA GLY A 90 -4.24 9.49 13.55
C GLY A 90 -3.50 8.54 12.58
N PRO A 91 -2.69 9.09 11.66
CA PRO A 91 -2.03 8.29 10.63
C PRO A 91 -1.10 7.19 11.17
N LEU A 92 -0.52 7.38 12.35
CA LEU A 92 0.37 6.38 12.96
C LEU A 92 -0.37 5.10 13.35
N GLY A 93 -1.64 5.20 13.78
CA GLY A 93 -2.48 4.05 14.06
C GLY A 93 -2.68 3.15 12.84
N GLY A 94 -3.03 3.77 11.71
CA GLY A 94 -3.16 3.08 10.43
C GLY A 94 -1.84 2.45 9.95
N ILE A 95 -0.69 3.11 10.18
CA ILE A 95 0.63 2.54 9.85
C ILE A 95 0.94 1.33 10.74
N ALA A 96 0.69 1.42 12.05
CA ALA A 96 0.91 0.31 12.97
C ALA A 96 0.08 -0.91 12.57
N THR A 97 -1.20 -0.71 12.27
CA THR A 97 -2.10 -1.74 11.73
C THR A 97 -1.55 -2.35 10.42
N ALA A 98 -1.10 -1.52 9.48
CA ALA A 98 -0.55 -1.98 8.20
C ALA A 98 0.71 -2.85 8.40
N LEU A 99 1.62 -2.44 9.28
CA LEU A 99 2.84 -3.18 9.59
C LEU A 99 2.52 -4.52 10.27
N GLY A 100 1.58 -4.55 11.22
CA GLY A 100 1.14 -5.78 11.88
C GLY A 100 0.48 -6.79 10.93
N ALA A 101 -0.22 -6.29 9.90
CA ALA A 101 -0.86 -7.12 8.87
C ALA A 101 0.08 -7.53 7.72
N SER A 102 1.28 -6.96 7.65
CA SER A 102 2.23 -7.22 6.56
C SER A 102 2.98 -8.52 6.77
N SER A 103 3.06 -9.35 5.73
CA SER A 103 3.96 -10.51 5.66
C SER A 103 5.21 -10.25 4.81
N ALA A 104 5.39 -9.02 4.32
CA ALA A 104 6.58 -8.66 3.54
C ALA A 104 7.82 -8.66 4.46
N PRO A 105 8.97 -9.15 3.97
CA PRO A 105 10.20 -9.14 4.75
C PRO A 105 10.69 -7.70 4.97
N TRP A 106 11.33 -7.47 6.13
CA TRP A 106 11.93 -6.20 6.54
C TRP A 106 13.46 -6.27 6.51
#